data_AF-A0A9P9IVL3-F1
#
_entry.id   AF-A0A9P9IVL3-F1
#
_cell.length_a   1.000
_cell.length_b   1.000
_cell.length_c   1.000
_cell.angle_alpha   90.00
_cell.angle_beta   90.00
_cell.angle_gamma   90.00
#
_symmetry.space_group_name_H-M   'P 1'
#
loop_
_entity.id
_entity.type
_entity.pdbx_description
1 polymer ?
#
loop_
_entity_poly.entity_id
_entity_poly.type
_entity_poly.pdbx_seq_one_letter_code
_entity_poly.pdbx_strand_id
1 'polypeptide(L)'
;MDISATLTADEVASMSYPERSLNESARLFQLAVKSELQTRDESHFEQSLRLKNTLDLFEQKAKVEPTWPQLAVLLNCEHQLYILNERTPLRLNPFLSHWVEAIQRLVTTQSKLSAQPSTTASRTESSLCNADIELTRLELIKSLLQGHDRQRLGASSPRQLYQKSVEERYATPFEIRPYICMLEEEGIYDKPSADPGSEDFVASQLEQIDTSMVGNMKPGNRQDWKQVFLTRLAHEPESAVSDLTRLPLELTSLDFLTNLLQNQTLQLQSIEPSPVIHDFLQHSLRLIEQMGQPMEANIADSFAMGSRGGFDGADDEIDHGRDAQTRAVKLLLLFIRNLVRKALVPLDAIYFEIQEICVRYVWIKEVRQFRAFLEEGTTNEQTL
;
A
#
# COMPACT_ATOMS: atom_id res chain seq x y z
N MET A 1 17.22 -0.80 13.06
CA MET A 1 16.72 0.18 12.08
C MET A 1 15.36 0.64 12.57
N ASP A 2 15.24 1.92 12.90
CA ASP A 2 13.95 2.51 13.27
C ASP A 2 13.24 2.94 11.99
N ILE A 3 12.26 2.15 11.57
CA ILE A 3 11.49 2.37 10.33
C ILE A 3 10.64 3.64 10.39
N SER A 4 10.44 4.22 11.57
CA SER A 4 9.70 5.47 11.77
C SER A 4 10.60 6.70 11.90
N ALA A 5 11.92 6.52 11.83
CA ALA A 5 12.86 7.61 11.97
C ALA A 5 12.61 8.68 10.90
N THR A 6 12.61 9.93 11.33
CA THR A 6 12.62 11.11 10.45
C THR A 6 14.01 11.73 10.43
N LEU A 7 14.19 12.76 9.61
CA LEU A 7 15.36 13.59 9.67
C LEU A 7 15.41 14.38 11.00
N THR A 8 16.62 14.70 11.45
CA THR A 8 16.86 15.54 12.62
C THR A 8 16.52 16.99 12.32
N ALA A 9 16.43 17.82 13.37
CA ALA A 9 16.12 19.24 13.20
C ALA A 9 17.18 19.97 12.34
N ASP A 10 18.46 19.60 12.49
CA ASP A 10 19.57 20.22 11.76
C ASP A 10 19.56 19.82 10.28
N GLU A 11 19.29 18.54 9.99
CA GLU A 11 19.10 18.05 8.62
C GLU A 11 17.91 18.75 7.95
N VAL A 12 16.77 18.88 8.63
CA VAL A 12 15.60 19.62 8.12
C VAL A 12 15.92 21.10 7.90
N ALA A 13 16.61 21.73 8.83
CA ALA A 13 17.03 23.13 8.71
C ALA A 13 17.90 23.34 7.46
N SER A 14 18.79 22.39 7.14
CA SER A 14 19.64 22.46 5.94
C SER A 14 18.86 22.51 4.62
N MET A 15 17.64 21.98 4.60
CA MET A 15 16.75 21.90 3.42
C MET A 15 15.60 22.91 3.41
N SER A 16 15.46 23.71 4.47
CA SER A 16 14.30 24.60 4.67
C SER A 16 14.41 25.96 3.96
N TYR A 17 15.52 26.24 3.27
CA TYR A 17 15.78 27.55 2.66
C TYR A 17 15.29 27.60 1.19
N PRO A 18 14.25 28.40 0.87
CA PRO A 18 13.61 28.38 -0.45
C PRO A 18 14.43 29.03 -1.57
N GLU A 19 15.41 29.87 -1.22
CA GLU A 19 16.28 30.55 -2.17
C GLU A 19 17.49 29.70 -2.59
N ARG A 20 17.77 28.63 -1.85
CA ARG A 20 18.93 27.78 -2.08
C ARG A 20 18.64 26.79 -3.22
N SER A 21 19.61 26.59 -4.11
CA SER A 21 19.48 25.55 -5.14
C SER A 21 19.33 24.15 -4.53
N LEU A 22 18.67 23.25 -5.25
CA LEU A 22 18.51 21.86 -4.79
C LEU A 22 19.87 21.15 -4.59
N ASN A 23 20.87 21.43 -5.44
CA ASN A 23 22.22 20.89 -5.31
C ASN A 23 22.98 21.43 -4.10
N GLU A 24 22.83 22.72 -3.81
CA GLU A 24 23.48 23.30 -2.63
C GLU A 24 22.83 22.78 -1.34
N SER A 25 21.51 22.66 -1.31
CA SER A 25 20.77 22.03 -0.21
C SER A 25 21.18 20.57 -0.03
N ALA A 26 21.31 19.81 -1.13
CA ALA A 26 21.84 18.44 -1.12
C ALA A 26 23.20 18.35 -0.43
N ARG A 27 24.13 19.24 -0.81
CA ARG A 27 25.48 19.27 -0.26
C ARG A 27 25.46 19.56 1.25
N LEU A 28 24.64 20.50 1.70
CA LEU A 28 24.53 20.87 3.11
C LEU A 28 23.87 19.76 3.93
N PHE A 29 22.84 19.11 3.38
CA PHE A 29 22.23 17.93 3.97
C PHE A 29 23.28 16.83 4.17
N GLN A 30 24.08 16.52 3.16
CA GLN A 30 25.15 15.52 3.26
C GLN A 30 26.23 15.91 4.29
N LEU A 31 26.49 17.20 4.49
CA LEU A 31 27.40 17.67 5.55
C LEU A 31 26.78 17.51 6.94
N ALA A 32 25.49 17.82 7.11
CA ALA A 32 24.76 17.61 8.36
C ALA A 32 24.73 16.12 8.75
N VAL A 33 24.38 15.25 7.80
CA VAL A 33 24.40 13.80 7.95
C VAL A 33 25.80 13.33 8.36
N LYS A 34 26.87 13.74 7.66
CA LYS A 34 28.26 13.37 8.02
C LYS A 34 28.71 13.85 9.40
N SER A 35 28.21 15.00 9.85
CA SER A 35 28.50 15.52 11.19
C SER A 35 27.92 14.61 12.28
N GLU A 36 26.76 14.00 12.03
CA GLU A 36 26.14 13.04 12.94
C GLU A 36 26.72 11.61 12.79
N LEU A 37 27.07 11.19 11.55
CA LEU A 37 27.60 9.86 11.22
C LEU A 37 28.97 9.53 11.84
N GLN A 38 29.67 10.48 12.46
CA GLN A 38 30.79 10.12 13.34
C GLN A 38 30.36 9.18 14.49
N THR A 39 29.04 9.00 14.69
CA THR A 39 28.45 8.13 15.72
C THR A 39 27.67 6.92 15.20
N ARG A 40 27.36 6.80 13.89
CA ARG A 40 26.54 5.71 13.32
C ARG A 40 26.91 5.44 11.86
N ASP A 41 26.99 4.17 11.48
CA ASP A 41 27.14 3.74 10.09
C ASP A 41 25.74 3.53 9.49
N GLU A 42 25.19 4.57 8.85
CA GLU A 42 23.83 4.55 8.30
C GLU A 42 23.82 4.06 6.84
N SER A 43 22.95 3.09 6.55
CA SER A 43 22.80 2.58 5.19
C SER A 43 22.06 3.57 4.27
N HIS A 44 22.35 3.55 2.96
CA HIS A 44 21.61 4.34 1.95
C HIS A 44 20.08 4.11 2.01
N PHE A 45 19.67 2.89 2.33
CA PHE A 45 18.26 2.55 2.49
C PHE A 45 17.64 3.25 3.71
N GLU A 46 18.31 3.24 4.85
CA GLU A 46 17.84 3.93 6.07
C GLU A 46 17.73 5.45 5.85
N GLN A 47 18.72 6.05 5.20
CA GLN A 47 18.68 7.46 4.82
C GLN A 47 17.50 7.78 3.90
N SER A 48 17.25 6.92 2.91
CA SER A 48 16.11 7.08 1.99
C SER A 48 14.78 6.94 2.73
N LEU A 49 14.67 6.00 3.68
CA LEU A 49 13.47 5.83 4.49
C LEU A 49 13.20 7.05 5.38
N ARG A 50 14.23 7.63 6.01
CA ARG A 50 14.09 8.86 6.82
C ARG A 50 13.68 10.06 5.98
N LEU A 51 14.23 10.21 4.78
CA LEU A 51 13.82 11.23 3.82
C LEU A 51 12.34 11.08 3.45
N LYS A 52 11.91 9.86 3.13
CA LYS A 52 10.51 9.56 2.80
C LYS A 52 9.58 9.85 3.97
N ASN A 53 9.91 9.38 5.19
CA ASN A 53 9.10 9.64 6.38
C ASN A 53 8.98 11.15 6.69
N THR A 54 10.07 11.89 6.49
CA THR A 54 10.08 13.35 6.67
C THR A 54 9.22 14.03 5.62
N LEU A 55 9.31 13.58 4.37
CA LEU A 55 8.49 14.08 3.28
C LEU A 55 6.99 13.87 3.56
N ASP A 56 6.57 12.68 4.00
CA ASP A 56 5.17 12.41 4.37
C ASP A 56 4.68 13.33 5.50
N LEU A 57 5.52 13.54 6.52
CA LEU A 57 5.21 14.42 7.65
C LEU A 57 5.07 15.88 7.20
N PHE A 58 5.95 16.35 6.31
CA PHE A 58 5.89 17.71 5.78
C PHE A 58 4.75 17.90 4.78
N GLU A 59 4.32 16.85 4.07
CA GLU A 59 3.13 16.90 3.22
C GLU A 59 1.87 17.16 4.07
N GLN A 60 1.76 16.53 5.24
CA GLN A 60 0.66 16.78 6.16
C GLN A 60 0.72 18.19 6.76
N LYS A 61 1.91 18.67 7.16
CA LYS A 61 2.09 20.04 7.67
C LYS A 61 1.73 21.09 6.62
N ALA A 62 2.13 20.87 5.37
CA ALA A 62 1.82 21.76 4.24
C ALA A 62 0.34 21.91 3.96
N LYS A 63 -0.48 20.89 4.24
CA LYS A 63 -1.94 21.00 4.12
C LYS A 63 -2.55 21.96 5.14
N VAL A 64 -1.95 22.06 6.32
CA VAL A 64 -2.44 22.90 7.42
C VAL A 64 -1.87 24.32 7.35
N GLU A 65 -0.57 24.44 7.06
CA GLU A 65 0.16 25.70 7.12
C GLU A 65 1.11 25.87 5.92
N PRO A 66 0.61 26.18 4.72
CA PRO A 66 1.44 26.26 3.51
C PRO A 66 2.47 27.39 3.62
N THR A 67 3.73 27.02 3.86
CA THR A 67 4.83 27.97 4.02
C THR A 67 6.00 27.64 3.10
N TRP A 68 6.79 28.65 2.76
CA TRP A 68 7.99 28.50 1.94
C TRP A 68 8.99 27.46 2.47
N PRO A 69 9.29 27.39 3.79
CA PRO A 69 10.16 26.35 4.33
C PRO A 69 9.62 24.95 4.10
N GLN A 70 8.31 24.73 4.21
CA GLN A 70 7.72 23.42 3.98
C GLN A 70 7.79 23.00 2.50
N LEU A 71 7.53 23.93 1.58
CA LEU A 71 7.75 23.68 0.15
C LEU A 71 9.22 23.32 -0.10
N ALA A 72 10.16 24.08 0.45
CA ALA A 72 11.59 23.83 0.29
C ALA A 72 11.97 22.43 0.80
N VAL A 73 11.50 22.02 1.98
CA VAL A 73 11.74 20.67 2.52
C VAL A 73 11.15 19.60 1.60
N LEU A 74 9.90 19.74 1.15
CA LEU A 74 9.26 18.78 0.26
C LEU A 74 10.06 18.56 -1.03
N LEU A 75 10.42 19.66 -1.72
CA LEU A 75 11.16 19.59 -2.98
C LEU A 75 12.58 19.03 -2.80
N ASN A 76 13.27 19.42 -1.72
CA ASN A 76 14.61 18.91 -1.42
C ASN A 76 14.58 17.43 -1.04
N CYS A 77 13.57 16.96 -0.30
CA CYS A 77 13.42 15.54 0.01
C CYS A 77 13.21 14.71 -1.27
N GLU A 78 12.33 15.13 -2.18
CA GLU A 78 12.12 14.44 -3.47
C GLU A 78 13.42 14.37 -4.29
N HIS A 79 14.15 15.49 -4.35
CA HIS A 79 15.43 15.56 -5.04
C HIS A 79 16.51 14.67 -4.40
N GLN A 80 16.60 14.63 -3.06
CA GLN A 80 17.53 13.74 -2.36
C GLN A 80 17.18 12.27 -2.56
N LEU A 81 15.91 11.90 -2.47
CA LEU A 81 15.45 10.54 -2.74
C LEU A 81 15.86 10.08 -4.14
N TYR A 82 15.71 10.97 -5.13
CA TYR A 82 16.17 10.73 -6.49
C TYR A 82 17.69 10.54 -6.59
N ILE A 83 18.48 11.46 -6.02
CA ILE A 83 19.95 11.39 -6.06
C ILE A 83 20.47 10.10 -5.40
N LEU A 84 19.95 9.75 -4.22
CA LEU A 84 20.40 8.56 -3.49
C LEU A 84 20.19 7.27 -4.26
N ASN A 85 19.18 7.24 -5.14
CA ASN A 85 18.80 6.09 -5.95
C ASN A 85 19.09 6.29 -7.45
N GLU A 86 19.91 7.28 -7.82
CA GLU A 86 20.13 7.65 -9.23
C GLU A 86 20.81 6.56 -10.07
N ARG A 87 21.58 5.70 -9.39
CA ARG A 87 22.32 4.59 -10.00
C ARG A 87 21.46 3.35 -10.20
N THR A 88 20.32 3.30 -9.53
CA THR A 88 19.35 2.22 -9.66
C THR A 88 18.53 2.47 -10.93
N PRO A 89 18.45 1.50 -11.86
CA PRO A 89 17.55 1.62 -13.01
C PRO A 89 16.15 1.97 -12.55
N LEU A 90 15.47 2.89 -13.26
CA LEU A 90 14.20 3.45 -12.76
C LEU A 90 13.15 2.38 -12.45
N ARG A 91 13.10 1.30 -13.26
CA ARG A 91 12.23 0.13 -13.04
C ARG A 91 12.45 -0.54 -11.68
N LEU A 92 13.68 -0.54 -11.17
CA LEU A 92 14.06 -1.14 -9.89
C LEU A 92 14.17 -0.11 -8.76
N ASN A 93 13.76 1.14 -9.00
CA ASN A 93 13.87 2.19 -7.99
C ASN A 93 12.78 1.99 -6.91
N PRO A 94 13.14 1.83 -5.63
CA PRO A 94 12.18 1.55 -4.57
C PRO A 94 11.17 2.69 -4.31
N PHE A 95 11.40 3.88 -4.86
CA PHE A 95 10.53 5.05 -4.73
C PHE A 95 9.74 5.37 -5.99
N LEU A 96 9.79 4.53 -7.03
CA LEU A 96 9.00 4.74 -8.24
C LEU A 96 7.49 4.75 -7.95
N SER A 97 7.00 3.81 -7.13
CA SER A 97 5.59 3.76 -6.73
C SER A 97 5.14 5.05 -6.05
N HIS A 98 5.95 5.55 -5.10
CA HIS A 98 5.71 6.82 -4.42
C HIS A 98 5.55 7.99 -5.41
N TRP A 99 6.45 8.13 -6.39
CA TRP A 99 6.36 9.21 -7.37
C TRP A 99 5.15 9.08 -8.29
N VAL A 100 4.82 7.87 -8.74
CA VAL A 100 3.62 7.61 -9.56
C VAL A 100 2.35 7.95 -8.79
N GLU A 101 2.22 7.47 -7.55
CA GLU A 101 1.07 7.76 -6.67
C GLU A 101 0.94 9.25 -6.38
N ALA A 102 2.06 9.93 -6.10
CA ALA A 102 2.09 11.37 -5.88
C ALA A 102 1.57 12.13 -7.10
N ILE A 103 2.00 11.75 -8.32
CA ILE A 103 1.49 12.37 -9.56
C ILE A 103 -0.02 12.15 -9.71
N GLN A 104 -0.50 10.92 -9.57
CA GLN A 104 -1.94 10.60 -9.70
C GLN A 104 -2.79 11.42 -8.71
N ARG A 105 -2.35 11.48 -7.45
CA ARG A 105 -3.01 12.23 -6.38
C ARG A 105 -3.04 13.73 -6.69
N LEU A 106 -1.89 14.32 -7.04
CA LEU A 106 -1.77 15.76 -7.30
C LEU A 106 -2.55 16.19 -8.56
N VAL A 107 -2.54 15.39 -9.63
CA VAL A 107 -3.35 15.65 -10.83
C VAL A 107 -4.84 15.62 -10.50
N THR A 108 -5.29 14.65 -9.71
CA THR A 108 -6.69 14.55 -9.28
C THR A 108 -7.11 15.78 -8.48
N THR A 109 -6.27 16.26 -7.56
CA THR A 109 -6.54 17.48 -6.79
C THR A 109 -6.61 18.73 -7.68
N GLN A 110 -5.71 18.87 -8.66
CA GLN A 110 -5.74 19.98 -9.61
C GLN A 110 -7.02 20.01 -10.46
N SER A 111 -7.45 18.85 -10.97
CA SER A 111 -8.69 18.75 -11.74
C SER A 111 -9.90 19.22 -10.91
N LYS A 112 -9.97 18.82 -9.63
CA LYS A 112 -11.03 19.26 -8.70
C LYS A 112 -11.01 20.77 -8.44
N LEU A 113 -9.83 21.35 -8.29
CA LEU A 113 -9.67 22.80 -8.06
C LEU A 113 -10.04 23.62 -9.31
N SER A 114 -9.74 23.13 -10.51
CA SER A 114 -10.09 23.81 -11.77
C SER A 114 -11.59 23.85 -12.05
N ALA A 115 -12.35 22.91 -11.48
CA ALA A 115 -13.81 22.83 -11.64
C ALA A 115 -14.58 23.82 -10.73
N GLN A 116 -13.92 24.42 -9.73
CA GLN A 116 -14.57 25.41 -8.87
C GLN A 116 -14.46 26.82 -9.47
N PRO A 117 -15.56 27.59 -9.53
CA PRO A 117 -15.54 28.95 -10.03
C PRO A 117 -14.66 29.82 -9.13
N SER A 118 -13.52 30.25 -9.66
CA SER A 118 -12.53 31.05 -8.95
C SER A 118 -13.12 32.41 -8.55
N THR A 119 -13.44 32.56 -7.26
CA THR A 119 -13.58 33.87 -6.63
C THR A 119 -12.20 34.53 -6.64
N THR A 120 -12.00 35.43 -7.60
CA THR A 120 -10.81 36.27 -7.76
C THR A 120 -10.69 37.26 -6.60
N ALA A 121 -10.40 36.75 -5.41
CA ALA A 121 -9.88 37.57 -4.32
C ALA A 121 -8.41 37.87 -4.63
N SER A 122 -8.08 39.16 -4.65
CA SER A 122 -6.73 39.71 -4.80
C SER A 122 -5.71 38.93 -3.96
N ARG A 123 -4.96 38.01 -4.60
CA ARG A 123 -3.80 37.34 -3.98
C ARG A 123 -2.80 38.42 -3.58
N THR A 124 -2.56 38.58 -2.29
CA THR A 124 -1.37 39.30 -1.83
C THR A 124 -0.15 38.50 -2.27
N GLU A 125 0.79 39.15 -2.97
CA GLU A 125 1.93 38.56 -3.69
C GLU A 125 2.88 37.69 -2.84
N SER A 126 2.64 37.55 -1.53
CA SER A 126 3.54 36.87 -0.60
C SER A 126 2.99 35.59 0.04
N SER A 127 1.71 35.24 -0.15
CA SER A 127 1.13 34.06 0.52
C SER A 127 1.08 32.84 -0.40
N LEU A 128 1.86 31.83 -0.08
CA LEU A 128 1.81 30.51 -0.67
C LEU A 128 0.47 29.82 -0.29
N CYS A 129 -0.13 29.06 -1.19
CA CYS A 129 -1.30 28.22 -0.86
C CYS A 129 -1.01 26.73 -1.11
N ASN A 130 -1.92 25.86 -0.68
CA ASN A 130 -1.75 24.41 -0.86
C ASN A 130 -1.66 24.01 -2.34
N ALA A 131 -2.53 24.58 -3.18
CA ALA A 131 -2.54 24.30 -4.63
C ALA A 131 -1.21 24.68 -5.31
N ASP A 132 -0.61 25.77 -4.85
CA ASP A 132 0.67 26.29 -5.29
C ASP A 132 1.83 25.33 -4.93
N ILE A 133 1.83 24.78 -3.70
CA ILE A 133 2.79 23.75 -3.26
C ILE A 133 2.62 22.48 -4.09
N GLU A 134 1.38 22.01 -4.24
CA GLU A 134 1.04 20.79 -4.95
C GLU A 134 1.43 20.85 -6.43
N LEU A 135 1.18 21.99 -7.10
CA LEU A 135 1.58 22.23 -8.49
C LEU A 135 3.09 22.26 -8.65
N THR A 136 3.80 22.98 -7.77
CA THR A 136 5.27 23.06 -7.83
C THR A 136 5.89 21.68 -7.62
N ARG A 137 5.37 20.92 -6.66
CA ARG A 137 5.82 19.55 -6.38
C ARG A 137 5.54 18.61 -7.54
N LEU A 138 4.35 18.69 -8.15
CA LEU A 138 3.98 17.89 -9.32
C LEU A 138 4.98 18.09 -10.47
N GLU A 139 5.30 19.34 -10.80
CA GLU A 139 6.23 19.65 -11.90
C GLU A 139 7.68 19.21 -11.60
N LEU A 140 8.11 19.27 -10.34
CA LEU A 140 9.39 18.70 -9.93
C LEU A 140 9.42 17.19 -10.17
N ILE A 141 8.42 16.43 -9.69
CA ILE A 141 8.40 14.97 -9.81
C ILE A 141 8.38 14.54 -11.27
N LYS A 142 7.58 15.20 -12.12
CA LYS A 142 7.59 14.97 -13.57
C LYS A 142 8.99 15.17 -14.17
N SER A 143 9.66 16.25 -13.80
CA SER A 143 11.01 16.58 -14.27
C SER A 143 12.04 15.53 -13.84
N LEU A 144 11.94 15.02 -12.60
CA LEU A 144 12.80 13.95 -12.09
C LEU A 144 12.65 12.66 -12.89
N LEU A 145 11.40 12.24 -13.15
CA LEU A 145 11.09 10.99 -13.84
C LEU A 145 11.48 11.03 -15.33
N GLN A 146 11.30 12.16 -16.01
CA GLN A 146 11.71 12.32 -17.42
C GLN A 146 13.23 12.36 -17.61
N GLY A 147 14.00 12.49 -16.53
CA GLY A 147 15.47 12.56 -16.58
C GLY A 147 16.00 13.75 -17.37
N HIS A 148 15.18 14.76 -17.63
CA HIS A 148 15.56 15.93 -18.41
C HIS A 148 16.45 16.86 -17.58
N ASP A 149 17.63 17.17 -18.12
CA ASP A 149 18.57 18.18 -17.65
C ASP A 149 18.72 18.26 -16.11
N ARG A 150 19.25 17.17 -15.54
CA ARG A 150 19.52 17.03 -14.09
C ARG A 150 20.32 18.20 -13.52
N GLN A 151 21.25 18.73 -14.32
CA GLN A 151 22.09 19.85 -13.90
C GLN A 151 21.26 21.14 -13.74
N ARG A 152 20.37 21.43 -14.69
CA ARG A 152 19.45 22.58 -14.57
C ARG A 152 18.47 22.42 -13.42
N LEU A 153 17.94 21.22 -13.24
CA LEU A 153 17.00 20.96 -12.14
C LEU A 153 17.69 21.18 -10.78
N GLY A 154 18.86 20.57 -10.59
CA GLY A 154 19.65 20.73 -9.37
C GLY A 154 20.14 22.16 -9.13
N ALA A 155 20.34 22.97 -10.18
CA ALA A 155 20.72 24.37 -10.07
C ALA A 155 19.56 25.30 -9.70
N SER A 156 18.30 24.85 -9.86
CA SER A 156 17.12 25.64 -9.54
C SER A 156 16.83 25.63 -8.03
N SER A 157 16.35 26.74 -7.49
CA SER A 157 15.85 26.83 -6.10
C SER A 157 14.35 26.50 -6.02
N PRO A 158 13.83 26.09 -4.84
CA PRO A 158 12.39 25.96 -4.62
C PRO A 158 11.56 27.16 -5.09
N ARG A 159 12.07 28.38 -4.88
CA ARG A 159 11.39 29.60 -5.33
C ARG A 159 11.38 29.78 -6.83
N GLN A 160 12.49 29.45 -7.51
CA GLN A 160 12.54 29.46 -8.98
C GLN A 160 11.63 28.39 -9.59
N LEU A 161 11.57 27.21 -8.98
CA LEU A 161 10.66 26.14 -9.41
C LEU A 161 9.20 26.59 -9.26
N TYR A 162 8.85 27.20 -8.12
CA TYR A 162 7.54 27.79 -7.90
C TYR A 162 7.19 28.84 -8.96
N GLN A 163 8.09 29.81 -9.18
CA GLN A 163 7.89 30.87 -10.16
C GLN A 163 7.59 30.28 -11.54
N LYS A 164 8.40 29.31 -11.97
CA LYS A 164 8.21 28.62 -13.25
C LYS A 164 6.86 27.89 -13.33
N SER A 165 6.49 27.09 -12.33
CA SER A 165 5.27 26.28 -12.40
C SER A 165 4.00 27.08 -12.15
N VAL A 166 4.02 28.05 -11.23
CA VAL A 166 2.83 28.76 -10.75
C VAL A 166 2.65 30.12 -11.41
N GLU A 167 3.69 30.95 -11.45
CA GLU A 167 3.62 32.31 -11.98
C GLU A 167 3.66 32.30 -13.52
N GLU A 168 4.63 31.57 -14.10
CA GLU A 168 4.77 31.42 -15.56
C GLU A 168 3.81 30.37 -16.13
N ARG A 169 3.13 29.61 -15.27
CA ARG A 169 2.23 28.51 -15.63
C ARG A 169 2.86 27.49 -16.58
N TYR A 170 4.17 27.26 -16.41
CA TYR A 170 4.86 26.24 -17.18
C TYR A 170 4.39 24.86 -16.72
N ALA A 171 3.79 24.10 -17.63
CA ALA A 171 3.36 22.73 -17.41
C ALA A 171 4.11 21.80 -18.35
N THR A 172 4.81 20.82 -17.77
CA THR A 172 5.55 19.84 -18.54
C THR A 172 4.59 18.74 -19.01
N PRO A 173 4.51 18.45 -20.32
CA PRO A 173 3.74 17.30 -20.80
C PRO A 173 4.35 16.03 -20.21
N PHE A 174 3.52 15.17 -19.62
CA PHE A 174 3.99 13.99 -18.91
C PHE A 174 3.02 12.82 -19.11
N GLU A 175 3.54 11.72 -19.62
CA GLU A 175 2.80 10.47 -19.77
C GLU A 175 3.13 9.55 -18.59
N ILE A 176 2.14 9.27 -17.74
CA ILE A 176 2.34 8.43 -16.56
C ILE A 176 2.32 6.92 -16.89
N ARG A 177 1.69 6.53 -18.00
CA ARG A 177 1.45 5.12 -18.34
C ARG A 177 2.73 4.27 -18.44
N PRO A 178 3.85 4.75 -19.03
CA PRO A 178 5.09 3.97 -19.05
C PRO A 178 5.60 3.60 -17.65
N TYR A 179 5.46 4.51 -16.67
CA TYR A 179 5.89 4.27 -15.29
C TYR A 179 4.94 3.32 -14.56
N ILE A 180 3.63 3.40 -14.83
CA ILE A 180 2.65 2.43 -14.33
C ILE A 180 2.96 1.03 -14.87
N CYS A 181 3.25 0.89 -16.17
CA CYS A 181 3.61 -0.40 -16.74
C CYS A 181 4.89 -0.97 -16.12
N MET A 182 5.88 -0.14 -15.77
CA MET A 182 7.05 -0.61 -15.01
C MET A 182 6.66 -1.19 -13.66
N LEU A 183 5.72 -0.57 -12.94
CA LEU A 183 5.23 -1.08 -11.65
C LEU A 183 4.38 -2.35 -11.80
N GLU A 184 3.57 -2.44 -12.86
CA GLU A 184 2.80 -3.64 -13.22
C GLU A 184 3.71 -4.84 -13.59
N GLU A 185 4.82 -4.58 -14.29
CA GLU A 185 5.81 -5.59 -14.66
C GLU A 185 6.58 -6.15 -13.46
N GLU A 186 6.89 -5.29 -12.48
CA GLU A 186 7.57 -5.68 -11.23
C GLU A 186 6.60 -6.28 -10.19
N GLY A 187 5.31 -6.43 -10.53
CA GLY A 187 4.30 -6.97 -9.63
C GLY A 187 3.97 -6.07 -8.44
N ILE A 188 4.28 -4.76 -8.54
CA ILE A 188 3.93 -3.76 -7.54
C ILE A 188 2.48 -3.29 -7.74
N TYR A 189 2.05 -3.15 -8.99
CA TYR A 189 0.66 -2.83 -9.36
C TYR A 189 0.00 -4.04 -10.02
N ASP A 190 -1.30 -4.21 -9.76
CA ASP A 190 -2.11 -5.16 -10.52
C ASP A 190 -2.29 -4.64 -11.95
N LYS A 191 -2.04 -5.52 -12.92
CA LYS A 191 -2.48 -5.24 -14.29
C LYS A 191 -4.00 -5.15 -14.25
N PRO A 192 -4.60 -4.06 -14.75
CA PRO A 192 -6.04 -4.02 -14.91
C PRO A 192 -6.40 -5.25 -15.74
N SER A 193 -7.17 -6.16 -15.14
CA SER A 193 -7.58 -7.41 -15.75
C SER A 193 -8.02 -7.07 -17.16
N ALA A 194 -7.27 -7.54 -18.16
CA ALA A 194 -7.74 -7.41 -19.53
C ALA A 194 -9.08 -8.12 -19.53
N ASP A 195 -10.16 -7.35 -19.68
CA ASP A 195 -11.51 -7.86 -19.76
C ASP A 195 -11.47 -9.04 -20.76
N PRO A 196 -11.84 -10.27 -20.36
CA PRO A 196 -11.80 -11.43 -21.24
C PRO A 196 -13.00 -11.40 -22.19
N GLY A 197 -13.11 -10.30 -22.96
CA GLY A 197 -14.29 -9.95 -23.74
C GLY A 197 -14.05 -9.81 -25.24
N SER A 198 -12.90 -10.19 -25.79
CA SER A 198 -12.67 -10.04 -27.24
C SER A 198 -11.96 -11.16 -27.98
N GLU A 199 -11.84 -12.38 -27.47
CA GLU A 199 -11.55 -13.56 -28.29
C GLU A 199 -12.36 -14.75 -27.76
N ASP A 200 -12.96 -15.52 -28.69
CA ASP A 200 -13.74 -16.76 -28.49
C ASP A 200 -15.26 -16.69 -28.24
N PHE A 201 -15.89 -16.16 -29.28
CA PHE A 201 -17.26 -16.42 -29.72
C PHE A 201 -17.51 -17.91 -30.13
N VAL A 202 -17.04 -18.95 -29.42
CA VAL A 202 -17.54 -20.34 -29.55
C VAL A 202 -17.30 -21.13 -28.24
N ALA A 203 -17.99 -20.80 -27.14
CA ALA A 203 -18.13 -21.74 -26.01
C ALA A 203 -19.31 -21.44 -25.07
N SER A 204 -20.26 -20.57 -25.44
CA SER A 204 -21.48 -20.35 -24.64
C SER A 204 -22.49 -21.48 -24.87
N GLN A 205 -22.24 -22.64 -24.28
CA GLN A 205 -23.28 -23.66 -24.06
C GLN A 205 -22.82 -24.78 -23.11
N LEU A 206 -22.40 -24.45 -21.89
CA LEU A 206 -22.44 -25.30 -20.69
C LEU A 206 -21.68 -24.61 -19.57
N GLU A 207 -22.40 -23.87 -18.72
CA GLU A 207 -22.13 -23.61 -17.29
C GLU A 207 -22.96 -22.39 -16.85
N GLN A 208 -24.27 -22.60 -16.82
CA GLN A 208 -25.16 -21.89 -15.90
C GLN A 208 -25.42 -22.84 -14.73
N ILE A 209 -24.50 -22.89 -13.75
CA ILE A 209 -24.79 -23.47 -12.44
C ILE A 209 -24.21 -22.55 -11.35
N ASP A 210 -25.13 -21.84 -10.69
CA ASP A 210 -25.12 -21.35 -9.32
C ASP A 210 -23.81 -20.85 -8.68
N THR A 211 -23.55 -19.54 -8.83
CA THR A 211 -22.64 -18.78 -7.96
C THR A 211 -23.40 -17.85 -6.99
N SER A 212 -24.65 -18.20 -6.64
CA SER A 212 -25.58 -17.32 -5.90
C SER A 212 -25.72 -17.60 -4.40
N MET A 213 -25.02 -18.61 -3.86
CA MET A 213 -25.32 -19.16 -2.52
C MET A 213 -24.39 -18.71 -1.37
N VAL A 214 -23.23 -18.10 -1.65
CA VAL A 214 -22.27 -17.75 -0.57
C VAL A 214 -22.52 -16.35 0.02
N GLY A 215 -23.16 -15.44 -0.73
CA GLY A 215 -23.35 -14.04 -0.32
C GLY A 215 -24.62 -13.72 0.48
N ASN A 216 -25.36 -14.70 1.01
CA ASN A 216 -26.65 -14.41 1.65
C ASN A 216 -27.00 -15.33 2.84
N MET A 217 -26.03 -15.65 3.69
CA MET A 217 -26.25 -16.49 4.87
C MET A 217 -26.68 -15.68 6.10
N LYS A 218 -28.00 -15.67 6.35
CA LYS A 218 -28.60 -15.13 7.59
C LYS A 218 -28.01 -15.81 8.85
N PRO A 219 -27.83 -15.08 9.97
CA PRO A 219 -27.13 -15.54 11.17
C PRO A 219 -27.82 -16.65 11.99
N GLY A 220 -28.98 -17.17 11.54
CA GLY A 220 -29.72 -18.23 12.22
C GLY A 220 -29.19 -19.65 11.98
N ASN A 221 -28.27 -19.86 11.03
CA ASN A 221 -27.90 -21.21 10.58
C ASN A 221 -26.39 -21.52 10.58
N ARG A 222 -25.69 -21.05 11.62
CA ARG A 222 -24.22 -21.18 11.74
C ARG A 222 -23.69 -22.63 11.86
N GLN A 223 -24.53 -23.58 12.21
CA GLN A 223 -24.12 -24.99 12.34
C GLN A 223 -24.41 -25.79 11.05
N ASP A 224 -25.41 -25.34 10.28
CA ASP A 224 -25.85 -26.00 9.05
C ASP A 224 -24.85 -25.81 7.91
N TRP A 225 -24.24 -24.63 7.76
CA TRP A 225 -23.27 -24.41 6.69
C TRP A 225 -22.04 -25.31 6.81
N LYS A 226 -21.55 -25.58 8.03
CA LYS A 226 -20.40 -26.47 8.26
C LYS A 226 -20.70 -27.89 7.78
N GLN A 227 -21.91 -28.39 8.04
CA GLN A 227 -22.33 -29.73 7.62
C GLN A 227 -22.56 -29.82 6.12
N VAL A 228 -23.14 -28.77 5.52
CA VAL A 228 -23.25 -28.65 4.06
C VAL A 228 -21.85 -28.65 3.44
N PHE A 229 -20.90 -27.93 4.03
CA PHE A 229 -19.52 -27.87 3.54
C PHE A 229 -18.81 -29.22 3.66
N LEU A 230 -18.95 -29.92 4.80
CA LEU A 230 -18.39 -31.26 4.98
C LEU A 230 -18.97 -32.28 3.99
N THR A 231 -20.26 -32.15 3.70
CA THR A 231 -20.95 -32.99 2.71
C THR A 231 -20.41 -32.70 1.31
N ARG A 232 -20.28 -31.43 0.93
CA ARG A 232 -19.67 -31.03 -0.35
C ARG A 232 -18.22 -31.48 -0.46
N LEU A 233 -17.43 -31.36 0.60
CA LEU A 233 -16.05 -31.85 0.62
C LEU A 233 -15.95 -33.36 0.35
N ALA A 234 -16.95 -34.15 0.74
CA ALA A 234 -17.01 -35.58 0.48
C ALA A 234 -17.47 -35.95 -0.94
N HIS A 235 -18.24 -35.09 -1.62
CA HIS A 235 -18.82 -35.39 -2.93
C HIS A 235 -18.13 -34.63 -4.09
N GLU A 236 -17.67 -33.41 -3.82
CA GLU A 236 -17.12 -32.44 -4.76
C GLU A 236 -15.89 -31.73 -4.13
N PRO A 237 -14.79 -32.46 -3.88
CA PRO A 237 -13.65 -31.94 -3.12
C PRO A 237 -12.99 -30.71 -3.76
N GLU A 238 -12.87 -30.66 -5.10
CA GLU A 238 -12.21 -29.55 -5.80
C GLU A 238 -12.97 -28.22 -5.64
N SER A 239 -14.29 -28.24 -5.84
CA SER A 239 -15.17 -27.09 -5.65
C SER A 239 -15.16 -26.63 -4.18
N ALA A 240 -15.26 -27.58 -3.25
CA ALA A 240 -15.21 -27.29 -1.82
C ALA A 240 -13.86 -26.70 -1.39
N VAL A 241 -12.74 -27.14 -1.98
CA VAL A 241 -11.41 -26.55 -1.70
C VAL A 241 -11.34 -25.11 -2.16
N SER A 242 -11.83 -24.79 -3.37
CA SER A 242 -11.88 -23.40 -3.85
C SER A 242 -12.69 -22.49 -2.94
N ASP A 243 -13.80 -22.98 -2.39
CA ASP A 243 -14.60 -22.21 -1.43
C ASP A 243 -13.89 -22.07 -0.08
N LEU A 244 -13.11 -23.08 0.32
CA LEU A 244 -12.42 -23.13 1.60
C LEU A 244 -11.25 -22.14 1.65
N THR A 245 -10.59 -21.90 0.53
CA THR A 245 -9.53 -20.88 0.40
C THR A 245 -10.09 -19.44 0.43
N ARG A 246 -11.40 -19.27 0.19
CA ARG A 246 -12.09 -17.97 0.16
C ARG A 246 -12.93 -17.68 1.41
N LEU A 247 -12.76 -18.49 2.47
CA LEU A 247 -13.50 -18.27 3.71
C LEU A 247 -13.16 -16.89 4.30
N PRO A 248 -14.13 -16.17 4.89
CA PRO A 248 -13.88 -14.88 5.48
C PRO A 248 -12.97 -15.01 6.70
N LEU A 249 -12.19 -13.96 6.98
CA LEU A 249 -11.23 -13.92 8.09
C LEU A 249 -11.93 -13.66 9.44
N GLU A 250 -12.80 -14.58 9.82
CA GLU A 250 -13.57 -14.57 11.05
C GLU A 250 -13.21 -15.75 11.94
N LEU A 251 -13.39 -15.60 13.26
CA LEU A 251 -13.12 -16.66 14.24
C LEU A 251 -13.84 -17.97 13.91
N THR A 252 -15.09 -17.90 13.46
CA THR A 252 -15.93 -19.05 13.08
C THR A 252 -15.34 -19.87 11.93
N SER A 253 -14.80 -19.20 10.92
CA SER A 253 -14.14 -19.80 9.76
C SER A 253 -12.78 -20.37 10.12
N LEU A 254 -11.98 -19.62 10.89
CA LEU A 254 -10.67 -20.05 11.37
C LEU A 254 -10.75 -21.26 12.29
N ASP A 255 -11.75 -21.31 13.16
CA ASP A 255 -12.04 -22.48 14.00
C ASP A 255 -12.46 -23.67 13.15
N PHE A 256 -13.26 -23.45 12.10
CA PHE A 256 -13.66 -24.53 11.19
C PHE A 256 -12.45 -25.11 10.44
N LEU A 257 -11.60 -24.26 9.84
CA LEU A 257 -10.34 -24.66 9.21
C LEU A 257 -9.43 -25.42 10.17
N THR A 258 -9.27 -24.89 11.39
CA THR A 258 -8.48 -25.55 12.44
C THR A 258 -9.02 -26.95 12.74
N ASN A 259 -10.34 -27.09 12.88
CA ASN A 259 -10.96 -28.39 13.14
C ASN A 259 -10.78 -29.38 11.98
N LEU A 260 -10.85 -28.92 10.73
CA LEU A 260 -10.60 -29.76 9.55
C LEU A 260 -9.17 -30.30 9.53
N LEU A 261 -8.19 -29.45 9.86
CA LEU A 261 -6.78 -29.84 9.95
C LEU A 261 -6.52 -30.79 11.12
N GLN A 262 -7.05 -30.47 12.31
CA GLN A 262 -6.87 -31.28 13.52
C GLN A 262 -7.46 -32.68 13.37
N ASN A 263 -8.65 -32.79 12.76
CA ASN A 263 -9.32 -34.07 12.55
C ASN A 263 -8.82 -34.81 11.30
N GLN A 264 -7.83 -34.25 10.60
CA GLN A 264 -7.28 -34.76 9.34
C GLN A 264 -8.35 -34.98 8.26
N THR A 265 -9.43 -34.19 8.29
CA THR A 265 -10.57 -34.37 7.38
C THR A 265 -10.17 -34.18 5.92
N LEU A 266 -9.24 -33.26 5.65
CA LEU A 266 -8.72 -33.03 4.29
C LEU A 266 -7.94 -34.25 3.79
N GLN A 267 -7.05 -34.80 4.61
CA GLN A 267 -6.26 -35.99 4.27
C GLN A 267 -7.16 -37.21 4.07
N LEU A 268 -8.22 -37.37 4.87
CA LEU A 268 -9.22 -38.44 4.69
C LEU A 268 -9.93 -38.37 3.33
N GLN A 269 -10.04 -37.18 2.75
CA GLN A 269 -10.58 -36.95 1.40
C GLN A 269 -9.49 -36.90 0.32
N SER A 270 -8.26 -37.34 0.63
CA SER A 270 -7.09 -37.29 -0.27
C SER A 270 -6.70 -35.88 -0.74
N ILE A 271 -6.98 -34.86 0.07
CA ILE A 271 -6.61 -33.47 -0.18
C ILE A 271 -5.38 -33.13 0.67
N GLU A 272 -4.34 -32.60 0.03
CA GLU A 272 -3.16 -32.11 0.74
C GLU A 272 -3.49 -30.79 1.47
N PRO A 273 -3.28 -30.68 2.80
CA PRO A 273 -3.63 -29.47 3.53
C PRO A 273 -2.74 -28.26 3.20
N SER A 274 -1.47 -28.49 2.86
CA SER A 274 -0.48 -27.41 2.72
C SER A 274 -0.85 -26.40 1.62
N PRO A 275 -1.19 -26.82 0.38
CA PRO A 275 -1.59 -25.89 -0.68
C PRO A 275 -2.87 -25.12 -0.32
N VAL A 276 -3.82 -25.79 0.32
CA VAL A 276 -5.10 -25.20 0.73
C VAL A 276 -4.90 -24.08 1.74
N ILE A 277 -4.03 -24.30 2.73
CA ILE A 277 -3.73 -23.29 3.74
C ILE A 277 -2.89 -22.16 3.13
N HIS A 278 -1.94 -22.47 2.25
CA HIS A 278 -1.20 -21.46 1.50
C HIS A 278 -2.13 -20.52 0.73
N ASP A 279 -3.06 -21.08 -0.05
CA ASP A 279 -4.02 -20.30 -0.83
C ASP A 279 -4.97 -19.47 0.06
N PHE A 280 -5.40 -20.03 1.18
CA PHE A 280 -6.21 -19.30 2.18
C PHE A 280 -5.44 -18.11 2.78
N LEU A 281 -4.17 -18.31 3.15
CA LEU A 281 -3.32 -17.24 3.70
C LEU A 281 -3.09 -16.15 2.66
N GLN A 282 -2.78 -16.52 1.42
CA GLN A 282 -2.60 -15.60 0.30
C GLN A 282 -3.87 -14.79 0.02
N HIS A 283 -5.03 -15.44 -0.03
CA HIS A 283 -6.31 -14.75 -0.18
C HIS A 283 -6.59 -13.79 0.99
N SER A 284 -6.37 -14.25 2.23
CA SER A 284 -6.54 -13.42 3.43
C SER A 284 -5.64 -12.18 3.42
N LEU A 285 -4.38 -12.32 2.96
CA LEU A 285 -3.44 -11.21 2.86
C LEU A 285 -3.89 -10.15 1.86
N ARG A 286 -4.48 -10.58 0.73
CA ARG A 286 -5.08 -9.66 -0.26
C ARG A 286 -6.27 -8.90 0.32
N LEU A 287 -7.14 -9.58 1.08
CA LEU A 287 -8.26 -8.91 1.76
C LEU A 287 -7.78 -7.88 2.80
N ILE A 288 -6.77 -8.24 3.60
CA ILE A 288 -6.17 -7.35 4.60
C ILE A 288 -5.54 -6.12 3.93
N GLU A 289 -4.92 -6.30 2.77
CA GLU A 289 -4.36 -5.21 2.00
C GLU A 289 -5.46 -4.23 1.55
N GLN A 290 -6.56 -4.74 0.99
CA GLN A 290 -7.70 -3.94 0.56
C GLN A 290 -8.32 -3.14 1.70
N MET A 291 -8.38 -3.70 2.92
CA MET A 291 -8.84 -2.98 4.11
C MET A 291 -7.99 -1.75 4.45
N GLY A 292 -6.69 -1.77 4.10
CA GLY A 292 -5.77 -0.66 4.35
C GLY A 292 -5.81 0.45 3.31
N GLN A 293 -6.45 0.20 2.16
CA GLN A 293 -6.57 1.20 1.09
C GLN A 293 -7.65 2.24 1.48
N PRO A 294 -7.39 3.53 1.27
CA PRO A 294 -8.43 4.54 1.46
C PRO A 294 -9.55 4.25 0.46
N MET A 295 -10.78 4.06 0.97
CA MET A 295 -11.97 3.85 0.14
C MET A 295 -12.01 4.97 -0.90
N GLU A 296 -11.76 4.63 -2.17
CA GLU A 296 -11.82 5.63 -3.22
C GLU A 296 -13.26 6.15 -3.23
N ALA A 297 -13.43 7.45 -3.01
CA ALA A 297 -14.73 8.14 -2.93
C ALA A 297 -15.54 8.11 -4.25
N ASN A 298 -15.20 7.22 -5.19
CA ASN A 298 -15.85 7.07 -6.50
C ASN A 298 -17.22 6.37 -6.42
N ILE A 299 -17.62 5.80 -5.28
CA ILE A 299 -18.94 5.18 -5.14
C ILE A 299 -20.01 6.20 -4.67
N ALA A 300 -19.61 7.36 -4.14
CA ALA A 300 -20.56 8.35 -3.62
C ALA A 300 -21.41 9.06 -4.70
N ASP A 301 -20.97 9.08 -5.97
CA ASP A 301 -21.74 9.71 -7.07
C ASP A 301 -22.69 8.74 -7.79
N SER A 302 -22.58 7.42 -7.60
CA SER A 302 -23.50 6.45 -8.22
C SER A 302 -24.75 6.15 -7.40
N PHE A 303 -24.82 6.54 -6.12
CA PHE A 303 -26.00 6.31 -5.26
C PHE A 303 -26.89 7.55 -5.04
N ALA A 304 -26.54 8.72 -5.59
CA ALA A 304 -27.32 9.94 -5.41
C ALA A 304 -28.55 10.09 -6.35
N MET A 305 -28.76 9.17 -7.31
CA MET A 305 -29.97 9.17 -8.15
C MET A 305 -30.59 7.77 -8.26
N GLY A 306 -31.19 7.28 -7.18
CA GLY A 306 -32.01 6.07 -7.29
C GLY A 306 -32.60 5.59 -5.97
N SER A 307 -33.89 5.82 -5.79
CA SER A 307 -34.78 5.11 -4.87
C SER A 307 -34.73 5.46 -3.38
N ARG A 308 -35.69 6.32 -3.01
CA ARG A 308 -36.46 6.18 -1.78
C ARG A 308 -37.12 4.79 -1.75
N GLY A 309 -36.53 3.85 -1.03
CA GLY A 309 -37.13 2.56 -0.75
C GLY A 309 -36.39 1.91 0.41
N GLY A 310 -36.90 2.10 1.62
CA GLY A 310 -36.34 1.50 2.81
C GLY A 310 -36.38 -0.02 2.72
N PHE A 311 -35.21 -0.63 2.68
CA PHE A 311 -35.00 -1.99 3.11
C PHE A 311 -33.78 -1.99 4.03
N ASP A 312 -34.06 -2.36 5.27
CA ASP A 312 -33.14 -2.54 6.39
C ASP A 312 -32.28 -3.79 6.09
N GLY A 313 -31.30 -3.63 5.21
CA GLY A 313 -30.31 -4.63 4.87
C GLY A 313 -28.96 -4.13 5.39
N ALA A 314 -28.46 -4.76 6.45
CA ALA A 314 -27.09 -4.60 6.88
C ALA A 314 -26.18 -5.06 5.73
N ASP A 315 -25.77 -4.12 4.89
CA ASP A 315 -24.70 -4.31 3.93
C ASP A 315 -23.48 -4.80 4.70
N ASP A 316 -22.80 -5.81 4.14
CA ASP A 316 -21.44 -6.23 4.51
C ASP A 316 -20.49 -5.07 4.20
N GLU A 317 -20.59 -4.01 4.98
CA GLU A 317 -19.68 -2.89 4.96
C GLU A 317 -18.35 -3.45 5.47
N ILE A 318 -17.50 -3.88 4.53
CA ILE A 318 -16.14 -4.31 4.83
C ILE A 318 -15.51 -3.16 5.62
N ASP A 319 -15.28 -3.39 6.91
CA ASP A 319 -14.67 -2.39 7.78
C ASP A 319 -13.36 -1.92 7.11
N HIS A 320 -13.34 -0.68 6.62
CA HIS A 320 -12.17 -0.09 5.98
C HIS A 320 -11.33 0.69 7.01
N GLY A 321 -10.04 0.82 6.73
CA GLY A 321 -9.11 1.63 7.49
C GLY A 321 -8.08 0.82 8.28
N ARG A 322 -7.08 1.55 8.82
CA ARG A 322 -5.93 0.98 9.52
C ARG A 322 -6.31 0.10 10.71
N ASP A 323 -7.39 0.42 11.41
CA ASP A 323 -7.85 -0.36 12.57
C ASP A 323 -8.47 -1.70 12.16
N ALA A 324 -9.22 -1.72 11.06
CA ALA A 324 -9.79 -2.95 10.50
C ALA A 324 -8.68 -3.87 9.96
N GLN A 325 -7.75 -3.30 9.18
CA GLN A 325 -6.55 -3.98 8.73
C GLN A 325 -5.76 -4.56 9.91
N THR A 326 -5.57 -3.77 10.98
CA THR A 326 -4.85 -4.21 12.18
C THR A 326 -5.57 -5.37 12.88
N ARG A 327 -6.90 -5.33 13.03
CA ARG A 327 -7.69 -6.44 13.60
C ARG A 327 -7.56 -7.71 12.77
N ALA A 328 -7.67 -7.58 11.45
CA ALA A 328 -7.56 -8.69 10.51
C ALA A 328 -6.18 -9.35 10.57
N VAL A 329 -5.09 -8.57 10.56
CA VAL A 329 -3.72 -9.12 10.75
C VAL A 329 -3.59 -9.87 12.08
N LYS A 330 -4.14 -9.34 13.18
CA LYS A 330 -4.08 -10.03 14.48
C LYS A 330 -4.81 -11.39 14.45
N LEU A 331 -5.96 -11.47 13.80
CA LEU A 331 -6.69 -12.74 13.63
C LEU A 331 -5.88 -13.74 12.80
N LEU A 332 -5.30 -13.29 11.69
CA LEU A 332 -4.45 -14.13 10.85
C LEU A 332 -3.22 -14.66 11.62
N LEU A 333 -2.55 -13.80 12.39
CA LEU A 333 -1.43 -14.20 13.24
C LEU A 333 -1.83 -15.21 14.32
N LEU A 334 -3.00 -15.06 14.93
CA LEU A 334 -3.51 -16.03 15.91
C LEU A 334 -3.73 -17.39 15.26
N PHE A 335 -4.29 -17.42 14.05
CA PHE A 335 -4.47 -18.64 13.29
C PHE A 335 -3.14 -19.29 12.94
N ILE A 336 -2.19 -18.57 12.32
CA ILE A 336 -0.87 -19.10 11.97
C ILE A 336 -0.13 -19.61 13.22
N ARG A 337 -0.18 -18.87 14.33
CA ARG A 337 0.44 -19.31 15.59
C ARG A 337 -0.16 -20.63 16.09
N ASN A 338 -1.46 -20.82 15.92
CA ASN A 338 -2.14 -22.07 16.26
C ASN A 338 -1.73 -23.21 15.31
N LEU A 339 -1.57 -22.95 14.01
CA LEU A 339 -1.04 -23.92 13.04
C LEU A 339 0.35 -24.42 13.43
N VAL A 340 1.27 -23.48 13.73
CA VAL A 340 2.65 -23.78 14.10
C VAL A 340 2.73 -24.53 15.43
N ARG A 341 2.07 -24.03 16.48
CA ARG A 341 2.11 -24.66 17.82
C ARG A 341 1.59 -26.08 17.86
N LYS A 342 0.60 -26.39 17.02
CA LYS A 342 -0.02 -27.71 16.94
C LYS A 342 0.57 -28.57 15.83
N ALA A 343 1.60 -28.09 15.13
CA ALA A 343 2.21 -28.74 13.97
C ALA A 343 1.17 -29.23 12.94
N LEU A 344 0.13 -28.41 12.69
CA LEU A 344 -0.97 -28.78 11.77
C LEU A 344 -0.55 -28.68 10.31
N VAL A 345 0.42 -27.84 10.02
CA VAL A 345 1.04 -27.64 8.70
C VAL A 345 2.54 -27.50 8.90
N PRO A 346 3.40 -28.10 8.05
CA PRO A 346 4.84 -27.90 8.10
C PRO A 346 5.19 -26.41 7.97
N LEU A 347 6.13 -25.94 8.79
CA LEU A 347 6.53 -24.53 8.77
C LEU A 347 7.07 -24.11 7.40
N ASP A 348 7.83 -24.99 6.75
CA ASP A 348 8.41 -24.76 5.42
C ASP A 348 7.35 -24.51 4.35
N ALA A 349 6.15 -25.08 4.51
CA ALA A 349 5.07 -24.94 3.54
C ALA A 349 4.38 -23.57 3.58
N ILE A 350 4.50 -22.83 4.69
CA ILE A 350 3.92 -21.50 4.87
C ILE A 350 4.98 -20.43 5.18
N TYR A 351 6.26 -20.76 4.91
CA TYR A 351 7.39 -19.91 5.26
C TYR A 351 7.32 -18.54 4.57
N PHE A 352 6.97 -18.53 3.28
CA PHE A 352 6.91 -17.29 2.50
C PHE A 352 5.77 -16.39 2.96
N GLU A 353 4.59 -16.93 3.30
CA GLU A 353 3.46 -16.18 3.85
C GLU A 353 3.84 -15.54 5.19
N ILE A 354 4.54 -16.30 6.04
CA ILE A 354 5.04 -15.80 7.32
C ILE A 354 6.03 -14.66 7.11
N GLN A 355 6.98 -14.79 6.17
CA GLN A 355 7.94 -13.73 5.84
C GLN A 355 7.24 -12.48 5.31
N GLU A 356 6.29 -12.66 4.38
CA GLU A 356 5.51 -11.57 3.82
C GLU A 356 4.79 -10.79 4.93
N ILE A 357 4.10 -11.48 5.84
CA ILE A 357 3.42 -10.85 6.97
C ILE A 357 4.42 -10.09 7.86
N CYS A 358 5.56 -10.72 8.18
CA CYS A 358 6.56 -10.14 9.05
C CYS A 358 7.24 -8.90 8.48
N VAL A 359 7.38 -8.80 7.16
CA VAL A 359 7.96 -7.64 6.47
C VAL A 359 6.90 -6.57 6.25
N ARG A 360 5.78 -6.94 5.63
CA ARG A 360 4.75 -6.00 5.17
C ARG A 360 4.01 -5.32 6.32
N TYR A 361 3.76 -6.06 7.39
CA TYR A 361 3.01 -5.57 8.55
C TYR A 361 3.89 -5.36 9.78
N VAL A 362 5.21 -5.20 9.58
CA VAL A 362 6.19 -5.00 10.66
C VAL A 362 5.86 -3.86 11.62
N TRP A 363 5.10 -2.85 11.17
CA TRP A 363 4.66 -1.71 11.96
C TRP A 363 3.67 -2.11 13.07
N ILE A 364 2.95 -3.23 12.92
CA ILE A 364 2.04 -3.78 13.94
C ILE A 364 2.86 -4.48 15.03
N LYS A 365 2.61 -4.12 16.30
CA LYS A 365 3.36 -4.66 17.46
C LYS A 365 3.29 -6.19 17.55
N GLU A 366 2.11 -6.75 17.31
CA GLU A 366 1.85 -8.19 17.36
C GLU A 366 2.63 -8.97 16.30
N VAL A 367 2.88 -8.38 15.13
CA VAL A 367 3.72 -8.99 14.08
C VAL A 367 5.17 -9.12 14.57
N ARG A 368 5.72 -8.10 15.22
CA ARG A 368 7.08 -8.16 15.79
C ARG A 368 7.19 -9.18 16.92
N GLN A 369 6.16 -9.27 17.77
CA GLN A 369 6.10 -10.30 18.81
C GLN A 369 5.98 -11.72 18.22
N PHE A 370 5.22 -11.87 17.15
CA PHE A 370 5.10 -13.14 16.44
C PHE A 370 6.42 -13.56 15.79
N ARG A 371 7.14 -12.63 15.17
CA ARG A 371 8.49 -12.88 14.64
C ARG A 371 9.46 -13.36 15.72
N ALA A 372 9.50 -12.67 16.87
CA ALA A 372 10.33 -13.09 18.00
C ALA A 372 9.95 -14.51 18.50
N PHE A 373 8.65 -14.82 18.55
CA PHE A 373 8.17 -16.16 18.89
C PHE A 373 8.67 -17.25 17.93
N LEU A 374 8.77 -16.98 16.62
CA LEU A 374 9.31 -17.93 15.65
C LEU A 374 10.83 -18.11 15.80
N GLU A 375 11.55 -17.03 16.07
CA GLU A 375 13.00 -17.05 16.30
C GLU A 375 13.35 -17.80 17.60
N GLU A 376 12.56 -17.64 18.67
CA GLU A 376 12.68 -18.39 19.93
C GLU A 376 12.28 -19.87 19.80
N GLY A 377 11.29 -20.18 18.95
CA GLY A 377 10.85 -21.56 18.69
C GLY A 377 11.92 -22.37 17.94
N THR A 378 12.56 -21.76 16.96
CA THR A 378 13.62 -22.41 16.15
C THR A 378 14.92 -22.63 16.91
N THR A 379 15.23 -21.82 17.93
CA THR A 379 16.43 -22.02 18.78
C THR A 379 16.31 -23.22 19.73
N ASN A 380 15.09 -23.56 20.16
CA ASN A 380 14.85 -24.68 21.08
C ASN A 380 14.76 -26.05 20.37
N GLU A 381 14.41 -26.10 19.08
CA GLU A 381 14.39 -27.35 18.31
C GLU A 381 15.79 -27.76 17.80
N GLN A 382 16.75 -26.85 17.69
CA GLN A 382 18.14 -27.17 17.30
C GLN A 382 19.03 -27.65 18.48
N THR A 383 18.48 -27.71 19.70
CA THR A 383 19.20 -28.13 20.92
C THR A 383 18.73 -29.47 21.49
N LEU A 384 17.86 -30.19 20.77
CA LEU A 384 17.47 -31.58 21.00
C LEU A 384 17.87 -32.43 19.80
#